data_AF-A0A920DT60-F1
#
_entry.id   AF-A0A920DT60-F1
#
_cell.length_a   1.000
_cell.length_b   1.000
_cell.length_c   1.000
_cell.angle_alpha   90.00
_cell.angle_beta   90.00
_cell.angle_gamma   90.00
#
_symmetry.space_group_name_H-M   'P 1'
#
loop_
_entity.id
_entity.type
_entity.pdbx_description
1 polymer ?
#
loop_
_entity_poly.entity_id
_entity_poly.type
_entity_poly.pdbx_seq_one_letter_code
_entity_poly.pdbx_strand_id
1 'polypeptide(L)'
;MLVCDMSSDIFSRKIDVSKFDLIYAGAQKNMGPAGTTLVIIKDEILNKTGRDIPTMLDYTTHISKGSMFNTPPVFPIYVSMLTLEWLKNNGGVDNIEN
;
A
#
# COMPACT_ATOMS: atom_id res chain seq x y z
N MET A 1 -15.20 0.24 11.02
CA MET A 1 -13.80 0.38 10.61
C MET A 1 -13.22 -1.00 10.36
N LEU A 2 -12.96 -1.36 9.09
CA LEU A 2 -12.31 -2.60 8.72
C LEU A 2 -10.88 -2.32 8.24
N VAL A 3 -9.91 -2.85 8.98
CA VAL A 3 -8.47 -2.73 8.67
C VAL A 3 -7.94 -4.12 8.31
N CYS A 4 -7.17 -4.23 7.23
CA CYS A 4 -6.65 -5.51 6.75
C CYS A 4 -5.15 -5.46 6.45
N ASP A 5 -4.41 -6.45 6.95
CA ASP A 5 -3.05 -6.76 6.55
C ASP A 5 -3.09 -7.68 5.33
N MET A 6 -2.67 -7.17 4.17
CA MET A 6 -2.57 -7.95 2.93
C MET A 6 -1.12 -8.15 2.51
N SER A 7 -0.17 -8.12 3.45
CA SER A 7 1.25 -8.24 3.12
C SER A 7 1.53 -9.49 2.30
N SER A 8 0.91 -10.63 2.62
CA SER A 8 1.19 -11.91 1.94
C SER A 8 0.31 -12.19 0.72
N ASP A 9 -0.79 -11.45 0.51
CA ASP A 9 -1.80 -11.81 -0.49
C ASP A 9 -2.33 -10.64 -1.33
N ILE A 10 -1.82 -9.42 -1.15
CA ILE A 10 -2.13 -8.28 -2.03
C ILE A 10 -1.78 -8.65 -3.48
N PHE A 11 -2.71 -8.41 -4.42
CA PHE A 11 -2.58 -8.78 -5.84
C PHE A 11 -2.56 -10.29 -6.15
N SER A 12 -2.79 -11.18 -5.18
CA SER A 12 -2.95 -12.63 -5.45
C SER A 12 -4.35 -13.01 -5.96
N ARG A 13 -5.36 -12.18 -5.66
CA ARG A 13 -6.76 -12.39 -6.03
C ARG A 13 -7.51 -11.07 -6.11
N LYS A 14 -8.65 -11.07 -6.80
CA LYS A 14 -9.56 -9.93 -6.81
C LYS A 14 -10.13 -9.67 -5.42
N ILE A 15 -10.10 -8.41 -5.04
CA ILE A 15 -10.70 -7.93 -3.80
C ILE A 15 -11.56 -6.71 -4.10
N ASP A 16 -12.66 -6.58 -3.35
CA ASP A 16 -13.44 -5.35 -3.33
C ASP A 16 -12.83 -4.41 -2.28
N VAL A 17 -11.96 -3.50 -2.75
CA VAL A 17 -11.25 -2.52 -1.90
C VAL A 17 -12.23 -1.62 -1.15
N SER A 18 -13.44 -1.38 -1.67
CA SER A 18 -14.43 -0.48 -1.04
C SER A 18 -14.91 -0.97 0.33
N LYS A 19 -14.82 -2.29 0.58
CA LYS A 19 -15.19 -2.93 1.85
C LYS A 19 -14.22 -2.62 2.99
N PHE A 20 -13.02 -2.14 2.68
CA PHE A 20 -11.97 -1.86 3.67
C PHE A 20 -11.81 -0.35 3.87
N ASP A 21 -11.55 0.06 5.10
CA ASP A 21 -11.24 1.46 5.41
C ASP A 21 -9.73 1.71 5.37
N LEU A 22 -8.94 0.67 5.65
CA LEU A 22 -7.48 0.66 5.50
C LEU A 22 -6.99 -0.73 5.08
N ILE A 23 -6.14 -0.78 4.07
CA ILE A 23 -5.35 -1.95 3.69
C ILE A 23 -3.87 -1.55 3.78
N TYR A 24 -3.04 -2.40 4.38
CA TYR A 24 -1.59 -2.24 4.29
C TYR A 24 -0.92 -3.54 3.85
N ALA A 25 0.18 -3.42 3.13
CA ALA A 25 0.96 -4.55 2.65
C ALA A 25 2.45 -4.20 2.56
N GLY A 26 3.28 -4.93 3.32
CA GLY A 26 4.73 -4.88 3.13
C GLY A 26 5.12 -5.48 1.77
N ALA A 27 5.99 -4.80 1.02
CA ALA A 27 6.28 -5.20 -0.36
C ALA A 27 6.96 -6.56 -0.49
N GLN A 28 7.79 -6.95 0.48
CA GLN A 28 8.72 -8.09 0.47
C GLN A 28 8.12 -9.48 0.30
N LYS A 29 6.81 -9.59 0.19
CA LYS A 29 6.13 -10.88 0.07
C LYS A 29 5.55 -11.05 -1.34
N ASN A 30 4.72 -10.10 -1.80
CA ASN A 30 3.97 -10.28 -3.06
C ASN A 30 4.09 -9.11 -4.06
N MET A 31 4.82 -8.03 -3.73
CA MET A 31 4.84 -6.80 -4.55
C MET A 31 6.25 -6.33 -4.93
N GLY A 32 7.29 -6.70 -4.19
CA GLY A 32 8.64 -6.21 -4.42
C GLY A 32 9.62 -6.63 -3.32
N PRO A 33 10.75 -5.92 -3.13
CA PRO A 33 11.72 -6.22 -2.09
C PRO A 33 11.33 -5.57 -0.74
N ALA A 34 12.03 -5.97 0.32
CA ALA A 34 11.89 -5.32 1.63
C ALA A 34 12.31 -3.84 1.60
N GLY A 35 11.62 -3.02 2.42
CA GLY A 35 11.94 -1.62 2.60
C GLY A 35 10.87 -0.63 2.16
N THR A 36 9.71 -1.08 1.64
CA THR A 36 8.55 -0.23 1.38
C THR A 36 7.24 -0.91 1.78
N THR A 37 6.22 -0.11 2.08
CA THR A 37 4.87 -0.57 2.47
C THR A 37 3.83 0.18 1.66
N LEU A 38 2.94 -0.56 1.00
CA LEU A 38 1.74 0.00 0.38
C LEU A 38 0.68 0.23 1.45
N VAL A 39 0.04 1.39 1.42
CA VAL A 39 -1.14 1.69 2.24
C VAL A 39 -2.23 2.25 1.33
N ILE A 40 -3.42 1.65 1.40
CA ILE A 40 -4.65 2.16 0.79
C ILE A 40 -5.56 2.56 1.95
N ILE A 41 -5.98 3.82 2.00
CA ILE A 41 -6.70 4.39 3.13
C ILE A 41 -7.83 5.28 2.62
N LYS A 42 -9.00 5.25 3.28
CA LYS A 42 -10.09 6.19 2.99
C LYS A 42 -9.86 7.53 3.69
N ASP A 43 -10.06 8.62 2.96
CA ASP A 43 -9.94 9.97 3.51
C ASP A 43 -10.86 10.21 4.71
N GLU A 44 -12.03 9.57 4.71
CA GLU A 44 -13.04 9.71 5.77
C GLU A 44 -12.57 9.19 7.14
N ILE A 45 -11.50 8.39 7.24
CA ILE A 45 -10.97 7.91 8.52
C ILE A 45 -9.75 8.71 9.02
N LEU A 46 -9.23 9.65 8.22
CA LEU A 46 -8.12 10.51 8.61
C LEU A 46 -8.53 11.50 9.70
N ASN A 47 -7.57 11.90 10.54
CA ASN A 47 -7.74 12.93 11.60
C ASN A 47 -8.83 12.63 12.65
N LYS A 48 -9.25 11.37 12.80
CA LYS A 48 -10.30 10.96 13.76
C LYS A 48 -9.76 10.26 15.03
N THR A 49 -8.46 10.29 15.27
CA THR A 49 -7.84 9.49 16.34
C THR A 49 -7.93 10.12 17.74
N GLY A 50 -8.03 11.45 17.82
CA GLY A 50 -7.96 12.21 19.07
C GLY A 50 -6.61 12.10 19.79
N ARG A 51 -5.59 11.51 19.14
CA ARG A 51 -4.23 11.32 19.67
C ARG A 51 -3.28 12.27 18.96
N ASP A 52 -2.24 12.69 19.68
CA ASP A 52 -1.07 13.29 19.07
C ASP A 52 -0.22 12.19 18.42
N ILE A 53 -0.15 12.19 17.09
CA ILE A 53 0.56 11.19 16.29
C ILE A 53 1.89 11.80 15.85
N PRO A 54 3.05 11.17 16.14
CA PRO A 54 4.33 11.64 15.63
C PRO A 54 4.30 11.80 14.10
N THR A 55 4.88 12.88 13.59
CA THR A 55 4.82 13.27 12.16
C THR A 55 5.15 12.14 11.19
N MET A 56 6.14 11.29 11.51
CA MET A 56 6.52 10.15 10.66
C MET A 56 5.45 9.05 10.57
N LEU A 57 4.56 8.93 11.56
CA LEU A 57 3.49 7.94 11.64
C LEU A 57 2.13 8.51 11.19
N ASP A 58 2.04 9.80 10.92
CA ASP A 58 0.81 10.46 10.49
C ASP A 58 0.62 10.31 8.97
N TYR A 59 -0.42 9.58 8.57
CA TYR A 59 -0.77 9.40 7.16
C TYR A 59 -1.05 10.71 6.44
N THR A 60 -1.60 11.73 7.11
CA THR A 60 -1.89 13.01 6.47
C THR A 60 -0.63 13.74 6.02
N THR A 61 0.45 13.58 6.79
CA THR A 61 1.78 14.10 6.44
C THR A 61 2.25 13.47 5.13
N HIS A 62 2.22 12.14 5.03
CA HIS A 62 2.64 11.43 3.83
C HIS A 62 1.75 11.74 2.63
N ILE A 63 0.43 11.76 2.79
CA ILE A 63 -0.53 12.10 1.73
C ILE A 63 -0.27 13.51 1.18
N SER A 64 -0.14 14.51 2.06
CA SER A 64 0.08 15.91 1.65
C SER A 64 1.40 16.15 0.90
N LYS A 65 2.36 15.22 1.03
CA LYS A 65 3.67 15.26 0.37
C LYS A 65 3.81 14.22 -0.74
N GLY A 66 2.73 13.56 -1.15
CA GLY A 66 2.78 12.52 -2.19
C GLY A 66 3.71 11.37 -1.84
N SER A 67 3.72 10.95 -0.57
CA SER A 67 4.64 9.94 0.01
C SER A 67 6.13 10.32 -0.04
N MET A 68 6.45 11.60 -0.22
CA MET A 68 7.82 12.14 -0.27
C MET A 68 8.07 13.15 0.86
N PHE A 69 7.52 12.89 2.05
CA PHE A 69 7.75 13.75 3.22
C PHE A 69 9.23 13.81 3.60
N ASN A 70 9.92 12.67 3.54
CA ASN A 70 11.37 12.53 3.66
C ASN A 70 11.92 11.74 2.46
N THR A 71 13.21 11.38 2.49
CA THR A 71 13.83 10.53 1.46
C THR A 71 13.13 9.17 1.41
N PRO A 72 12.40 8.84 0.33
CA PRO A 72 11.70 7.59 0.24
C PRO A 72 12.66 6.44 -0.08
N PRO A 73 12.27 5.17 0.14
CA PRO A 73 13.05 4.00 -0.26
C PRO A 73 13.00 3.83 -1.79
N VAL A 74 13.78 4.65 -2.51
CA VAL A 74 13.74 4.76 -3.98
C VAL A 74 13.91 3.41 -4.67
N PHE A 75 14.88 2.59 -4.22
CA PHE A 75 15.13 1.28 -4.84
C PHE A 75 13.96 0.30 -4.61
N PRO A 76 13.45 0.07 -3.38
CA PRO A 76 12.25 -0.73 -3.19
C PRO A 76 11.02 -0.26 -3.97
N ILE A 77 10.81 1.06 -4.08
CA ILE A 77 9.70 1.63 -4.87
C ILE A 77 9.88 1.29 -6.36
N TYR A 78 11.07 1.52 -6.91
CA TYR A 78 11.35 1.23 -8.32
C TYR A 78 11.15 -0.25 -8.67
N VAL A 79 11.68 -1.16 -7.84
CA VAL A 79 11.49 -2.60 -8.09
C VAL A 79 10.02 -2.99 -7.96
N SER A 80 9.28 -2.42 -7.00
CA SER A 80 7.83 -2.65 -6.89
C SER A 80 7.07 -2.20 -8.14
N MET A 81 7.45 -1.05 -8.72
CA MET A 81 6.89 -0.58 -9.99
C MET A 81 7.13 -1.59 -11.13
N LEU A 82 8.35 -2.12 -11.26
CA LEU A 82 8.66 -3.13 -12.27
C LEU A 82 7.85 -4.42 -12.08
N THR A 83 7.65 -4.86 -10.84
CA THR A 83 6.80 -6.03 -10.53
C THR A 83 5.33 -5.77 -10.90
N LEU A 84 4.81 -4.57 -10.65
CA LEU A 84 3.44 -4.19 -11.03
C LEU A 84 3.27 -4.07 -12.55
N GLU A 85 4.26 -3.55 -13.26
CA GLU A 85 4.27 -3.53 -14.73
C GLU A 85 4.30 -4.94 -15.30
N TRP A 86 5.12 -5.83 -14.73
CA TRP A 86 5.14 -7.25 -15.08
C TRP A 86 3.76 -7.89 -14.84
N LEU A 87 3.15 -7.67 -13.67
CA LEU A 87 1.82 -8.19 -13.35
C LEU A 87 0.78 -7.74 -14.39
N LYS A 88 0.78 -6.45 -14.72
CA LYS A 88 -0.13 -5.88 -15.73
C LYS A 88 0.10 -6.49 -17.11
N ASN A 89 1.35 -6.67 -17.52
CA ASN A 89 1.70 -7.27 -18.82
C ASN A 89 1.36 -8.76 -18.90
N ASN A 90 1.25 -9.45 -17.75
CA ASN A 90 0.83 -10.84 -17.66
C ASN A 90 -0.69 -10.99 -17.40
N GLY A 91 -1.52 -10.04 -17.82
CA GLY A 91 -2.98 -10.16 -17.71
C GLY A 91 -3.56 -9.73 -16.35
N GLY A 92 -2.74 -9.15 -15.47
CA GLY A 92 -3.18 -8.63 -14.18
C GLY A 92 -3.58 -9.71 -13.18
N VAL A 93 -4.24 -9.28 -12.10
CA VAL A 93 -4.70 -10.17 -11.01
C VAL A 93 -5.63 -11.27 -11.53
N ASP A 94 -6.43 -10.98 -12.55
CA ASP A 94 -7.30 -11.95 -13.21
C ASP A 94 -6.56 -13.18 -13.75
N ASN A 95 -5.34 -12.98 -14.26
CA ASN A 95 -4.56 -14.11 -14.76
C ASN A 95 -3.85 -14.87 -13.63
N ILE A 96 -3.46 -14.17 -12.56
CA ILE A 96 -2.72 -14.74 -11.42
C ILE A 96 -3.61 -15.54 -10.47
N GLU A 97 -4.89 -15.18 -10.33
CA GLU A 97 -5.83 -15.83 -9.41
C GLU A 97 -6.24 -17.26 -9.84
N ASN A 98 -5.94 -17.67 -11.08
CA ASN A 98 -6.43 -18.91 -11.70
C ASN A 98 -5.82 -20.20 -11.14
#